data_AF-A0A7S1LIA8-F1
#
_entry.id   AF-A0A7S1LIA8-F1
#
_cell.length_a   1.000
_cell.length_b   1.000
_cell.length_c   1.000
_cell.angle_alpha   90.00
_cell.angle_beta   90.00
_cell.angle_gamma   90.00
#
_symmetry.space_group_name_H-M   'P 1'
#
loop_
_entity.id
_entity.type
_entity.pdbx_description
1 polymer ?
#
loop_
_entity_poly.entity_id
_entity_poly.type
_entity_poly.pdbx_seq_one_letter_code
_entity_poly.pdbx_strand_id
1 'polypeptide(L)'
;AGALLGLAVPFIGWLLLCKSSAHFGHADPHPGNFRWCAATRELWVLDWGSSVRLSHERRRALCTMILLVAEGAEARPVGEAAVSFGLRGRDPGQLAGLVRGML
;
A
#
# COMPACT_ATOMS: atom_id res chain seq x y z
N ALA A 1 -6.58 9.46 20.35
CA ALA A 1 -7.17 8.72 19.21
C ALA A 1 -6.68 9.24 17.85
N GLY A 2 -6.55 10.56 17.63
CA GLY A 2 -6.13 11.13 16.33
C GLY A 2 -4.72 10.76 15.84
N ALA A 3 -3.74 10.61 16.74
CA ALA A 3 -2.36 10.28 16.37
C ALA A 3 -2.18 8.85 15.80
N LEU A 4 -2.98 7.88 16.28
CA LEU A 4 -2.94 6.49 15.83
C LEU A 4 -3.55 6.29 14.44
N LEU A 5 -4.56 7.08 14.09
CA LEU A 5 -5.17 7.06 12.76
C LEU A 5 -4.21 7.62 11.70
N GLY A 6 -3.49 8.70 11.98
CA GLY A 6 -2.51 9.27 11.05
C GLY A 6 -1.37 8.31 10.69
N LEU A 7 -0.94 7.46 11.63
CA LEU A 7 0.08 6.42 11.40
C LEU A 7 -0.48 5.20 10.66
N ALA A 8 -1.76 4.86 10.85
CA ALA A 8 -2.38 3.68 10.24
C ALA A 8 -2.89 3.93 8.81
N VAL A 9 -3.04 5.20 8.41
CA VAL A 9 -3.55 5.62 7.10
C VAL A 9 -2.81 4.98 5.92
N PRO A 10 -1.46 4.97 5.83
CA PRO A 10 -0.74 4.27 4.76
C PRO A 10 -1.01 2.75 4.76
N PHE A 11 -1.19 2.16 5.94
CA PHE A 11 -1.47 0.73 6.14
C PHE A 11 -2.94 0.35 5.87
N ILE A 12 -3.87 1.31 5.86
CA ILE A 12 -5.28 1.05 5.51
C ILE A 12 -5.46 0.91 4.00
N GLY A 13 -4.67 1.64 3.20
CA GLY A 13 -4.57 1.40 1.76
C GLY A 13 -4.15 -0.04 1.45
N TRP A 14 -3.27 -0.61 2.28
CA TRP A 14 -2.81 -2.00 2.22
C TRP A 14 -3.88 -3.03 2.62
N LEU A 15 -4.66 -2.77 3.67
CA LEU A 15 -5.69 -3.71 4.17
C LEU A 15 -6.79 -4.04 3.14
N LEU A 16 -7.04 -3.15 2.19
CA LEU A 16 -8.04 -3.36 1.13
C LEU A 16 -7.52 -4.25 -0.02
N LEU A 17 -6.19 -4.37 -0.17
CA LEU A 17 -5.56 -5.18 -1.22
C LEU A 17 -5.54 -6.68 -0.91
N CYS A 18 -5.63 -7.06 0.37
CA CYS A 18 -5.39 -8.44 0.81
C CYS A 18 -6.66 -9.26 1.06
N LYS A 19 -7.82 -8.63 1.31
CA LYS A 19 -9.04 -9.34 1.76
C LYS A 19 -10.24 -9.34 0.81
N SER A 20 -10.17 -8.67 -0.34
CA SER A 20 -11.31 -8.56 -1.26
C SER A 20 -11.04 -9.16 -2.65
N SER A 21 -12.03 -9.86 -3.20
CA SER A 21 -12.06 -10.33 -4.60
C SER A 21 -12.09 -9.19 -5.62
N ALA A 22 -12.34 -7.96 -5.17
CA ALA A 22 -12.52 -6.80 -6.02
C ALA A 22 -11.21 -6.05 -6.36
N HIS A 23 -10.10 -6.36 -5.67
CA HIS A 23 -8.76 -5.79 -5.93
C HIS A 23 -8.66 -4.26 -5.85
N PHE A 24 -9.30 -3.65 -4.84
CA PHE A 24 -9.26 -2.20 -4.62
C PHE A 24 -8.28 -1.84 -3.50
N GLY A 25 -7.53 -0.76 -3.70
CA GLY A 25 -6.77 -0.06 -2.66
C GLY A 25 -7.33 1.35 -2.46
N HIS A 26 -7.24 1.89 -1.25
CA HIS A 26 -7.52 3.31 -0.99
C HIS A 26 -6.20 4.08 -1.10
N ALA A 27 -6.03 4.87 -2.16
CA ALA A 27 -4.73 5.45 -2.51
C ALA A 27 -4.44 6.77 -1.78
N ASP A 28 -5.46 7.46 -1.28
CA ASP A 28 -5.34 8.69 -0.51
C ASP A 28 -6.22 8.65 0.75
N PRO A 29 -5.91 7.75 1.69
CA PRO A 29 -6.63 7.71 2.94
C PRO A 29 -6.31 8.99 3.73
N HIS A 30 -7.33 9.73 4.17
CA HIS A 30 -7.18 10.80 5.14
C HIS A 30 -8.19 10.61 6.28
N PRO A 31 -7.98 11.18 7.48
CA PRO A 31 -8.85 10.92 8.63
C PRO A 31 -10.34 11.18 8.37
N GLY A 32 -10.68 12.17 7.54
CA GLY A 32 -12.06 12.44 7.11
C GLY A 32 -12.74 11.30 6.33
N ASN A 33 -11.98 10.37 5.73
CA ASN A 33 -12.51 9.22 5.00
C ASN A 33 -12.95 8.09 5.94
N PHE A 34 -12.71 8.23 7.24
CA PHE A 34 -12.94 7.16 8.20
C PHE A 34 -13.75 7.63 9.40
N ARG A 35 -14.56 6.71 9.94
CA ARG A 35 -15.22 6.90 11.22
C ARG A 35 -15.08 5.65 12.07
N TRP A 36 -14.55 5.82 13.27
CA TRP A 36 -14.55 4.77 14.27
C TRP A 36 -15.92 4.65 14.93
N CYS A 37 -16.50 3.45 14.90
CA CYS A 37 -17.70 3.10 15.66
C CYS A 37 -17.30 2.30 16.90
N ALA A 38 -17.36 2.91 18.07
CA ALA A 38 -16.97 2.26 19.32
C ALA A 38 -17.90 1.11 19.74
N ALA A 39 -19.20 1.22 19.41
CA ALA A 39 -20.21 0.24 19.78
C ALA A 39 -19.99 -1.11 19.07
N THR A 40 -19.68 -1.07 17.77
CA THR A 40 -19.41 -2.27 16.98
C THR A 40 -17.93 -2.62 16.92
N ARG A 41 -17.04 -1.74 17.41
CA ARG A 41 -15.58 -1.83 17.29
C ARG A 41 -15.12 -1.94 15.84
N GLU A 42 -15.75 -1.16 14.97
CA GLU A 42 -15.47 -1.16 13.53
C GLU A 42 -14.93 0.19 13.06
N LEU A 43 -14.05 0.14 12.06
CA LEU A 43 -13.63 1.30 11.30
C LEU A 43 -14.42 1.36 10.00
N TRP A 44 -15.24 2.39 9.83
CA TRP A 44 -16.07 2.58 8.65
C TRP A 44 -15.33 3.44 7.65
N VAL A 45 -15.37 3.06 6.37
CA VAL A 45 -14.87 3.86 5.25
C VAL A 45 -16.05 4.67 4.70
N LEU A 46 -15.96 5.99 4.84
CA LEU A 46 -17.00 6.93 4.42
C LEU A 46 -16.84 7.36 2.96
N ASP A 47 -15.60 7.45 2.47
CA ASP A 47 -15.29 7.95 1.15
C ASP A 47 -14.32 7.01 0.41
N TRP A 48 -14.69 6.71 -0.85
CA TRP A 48 -13.97 5.84 -1.78
C TRP A 48 -13.49 6.58 -3.05
N GLY A 49 -13.56 7.92 -3.06
CA GLY A 49 -13.25 8.76 -4.23
C GLY A 49 -11.84 8.58 -4.80
N SER A 50 -10.88 8.26 -3.95
CA SER A 50 -9.48 7.97 -4.33
C SER A 50 -9.15 6.47 -4.31
N SER A 51 -10.11 5.63 -4.68
CA SER A 51 -9.89 4.19 -4.81
C SER A 51 -9.18 3.85 -6.12
N VAL A 52 -8.21 2.94 -6.03
CA VAL A 52 -7.49 2.41 -7.18
C VAL A 52 -7.75 0.92 -7.31
N ARG A 53 -8.03 0.47 -8.53
CA ARG A 53 -8.08 -0.97 -8.83
C ARG A 53 -6.73 -1.43 -9.31
N LEU A 54 -6.15 -2.42 -8.63
CA LEU A 54 -4.91 -3.04 -9.08
C LEU A 54 -5.21 -4.29 -9.91
N SER A 55 -4.45 -4.49 -11.00
CA SER A 55 -4.44 -5.78 -11.68
C SER A 55 -3.82 -6.85 -10.79
N HIS A 56 -4.11 -8.12 -11.08
CA HIS A 56 -3.51 -9.25 -10.36
C HIS A 56 -1.96 -9.20 -10.39
N GLU A 57 -1.39 -8.85 -11.54
CA GLU A 57 0.06 -8.71 -11.73
C GLU A 57 0.65 -7.60 -10.86
N ARG A 58 0.05 -6.40 -10.89
CA ARG A 58 0.53 -5.27 -10.08
C ARG A 58 0.37 -5.56 -8.59
N ARG A 59 -0.73 -6.22 -8.19
CA ARG A 59 -0.90 -6.67 -6.79
C ARG A 59 0.20 -7.63 -6.37
N ARG A 60 0.49 -8.65 -7.19
CA ARG A 60 1.57 -9.62 -6.92
C ARG A 60 2.92 -8.90 -6.80
N ALA A 61 3.22 -8.01 -7.73
CA ALA A 61 4.46 -7.22 -7.72
C ALA A 61 4.58 -6.36 -6.45
N LEU A 62 3.50 -5.71 -6.02
CA LEU A 62 3.45 -4.94 -4.77
C LEU A 62 3.70 -5.83 -3.53
N CYS A 63 3.04 -6.99 -3.45
CA CYS A 63 3.28 -7.94 -2.36
C CYS A 63 4.73 -8.43 -2.34
N THR A 64 5.28 -8.81 -3.50
CA THR A 64 6.68 -9.23 -3.64
C THR A 64 7.62 -8.11 -3.19
N MET A 65 7.38 -6.88 -3.62
CA MET A 65 8.19 -5.72 -3.25
C MET A 65 8.23 -5.51 -1.73
N ILE A 66 7.08 -5.61 -1.05
CA ILE A 66 6.98 -5.46 0.41
C ILE A 66 7.71 -6.60 1.14
N LEU A 67 7.54 -7.85 0.68
CA LEU A 67 8.25 -8.99 1.26
C LEU A 67 9.76 -8.83 1.13
N LEU A 68 10.25 -8.47 -0.07
CA LEU A 68 11.68 -8.26 -0.31
C LEU A 68 12.26 -7.14 0.57
N VAL A 69 11.51 -6.05 0.78
CA VAL A 69 11.94 -4.96 1.67
C VAL A 69 11.98 -5.44 3.12
N ALA A 70 10.93 -6.13 3.58
CA ALA A 70 10.83 -6.65 4.95
C ALA A 70 11.92 -7.69 5.26
N GLU A 71 12.33 -8.48 4.28
CA GLU A 71 13.40 -9.48 4.39
C GLU A 71 14.80 -8.89 4.24
N GLY A 72 14.93 -7.58 3.98
CA GLY A 72 16.21 -6.92 3.76
C GLY A 72 16.92 -7.38 2.48
N ALA A 73 16.16 -7.81 1.47
CA ALA A 73 16.70 -8.31 0.21
C ALA A 73 17.53 -7.24 -0.52
N GLU A 74 18.46 -7.70 -1.37
CA GLU A 74 19.32 -6.85 -2.19
C GLU A 74 18.55 -5.88 -3.09
N ALA A 75 19.21 -4.79 -3.49
CA ALA A 75 18.55 -3.69 -4.21
C ALA A 75 17.92 -4.13 -5.55
N ARG A 76 18.58 -5.02 -6.29
CA ARG A 76 18.12 -5.42 -7.62
C ARG A 76 16.74 -6.12 -7.61
N PRO A 77 16.50 -7.17 -6.79
CA PRO A 77 15.18 -7.78 -6.66
C PRO A 77 14.07 -6.77 -6.30
N VAL A 78 14.35 -5.83 -5.38
CA VAL A 78 13.39 -4.79 -5.00
C VAL A 78 13.07 -3.88 -6.18
N GLY A 79 14.10 -3.46 -6.93
CA GLY A 79 13.94 -2.64 -8.14
C GLY A 79 13.18 -3.34 -9.27
N GLU A 80 13.41 -4.64 -9.49
CA GLU A 80 12.68 -5.43 -10.48
C GLU A 80 11.19 -5.60 -10.11
N ALA A 81 10.90 -5.81 -8.82
CA ALA A 81 9.53 -5.82 -8.31
C ALA A 81 8.84 -4.45 -8.44
N ALA A 82 9.59 -3.36 -8.19
CA ALA A 82 9.11 -1.99 -8.36
C ALA A 82 8.73 -1.68 -9.81
N VAL A 83 9.57 -2.07 -10.79
CA VAL A 83 9.26 -1.94 -12.22
C VAL A 83 8.03 -2.76 -12.59
N SER A 84 7.94 -4.00 -12.09
CA SER A 84 6.78 -4.88 -12.31
C SER A 84 5.48 -4.32 -11.71
N PHE A 85 5.57 -3.53 -10.64
CA PHE A 85 4.43 -2.80 -10.08
C PHE A 85 3.99 -1.60 -10.94
N GLY A 86 4.89 -1.10 -11.80
CA GLY A 86 4.68 0.02 -12.72
C GLY A 86 5.44 1.29 -12.35
N LEU A 87 6.39 1.23 -11.39
CA LEU A 87 7.30 2.35 -11.14
C LEU A 87 8.25 2.51 -12.32
N ARG A 88 8.56 3.76 -12.67
CA ARG A 88 9.47 4.10 -13.78
C ARG A 88 10.71 4.77 -13.22
N GLY A 89 11.87 4.28 -13.61
CA GLY A 89 13.18 4.81 -13.22
C GLY A 89 14.25 4.28 -14.16
N ARG A 90 15.36 5.01 -14.28
CA ARG A 90 16.48 4.62 -15.16
C ARG A 90 17.36 3.53 -14.54
N ASP A 91 17.32 3.38 -13.22
CA ASP A 91 18.14 2.44 -12.47
C ASP A 91 17.30 1.70 -11.41
N PRO A 92 17.26 0.35 -11.44
CA PRO A 92 16.64 -0.47 -10.41
C PRO A 92 17.20 -0.21 -9.00
N GLY A 93 18.48 0.17 -8.87
CA GLY A 93 19.10 0.51 -7.59
C GLY A 93 18.47 1.76 -6.95
N GLN A 94 18.29 2.82 -7.73
CA GLN A 94 17.56 4.03 -7.31
C GLN A 94 16.11 3.73 -6.93
N LEU A 95 15.42 2.89 -7.71
CA LEU A 95 14.04 2.49 -7.39
C LEU A 95 13.97 1.74 -6.06
N ALA A 96 14.92 0.85 -5.78
CA ALA A 96 14.97 0.14 -4.50
C ALA A 96 15.19 1.08 -3.31
N GLY A 97 16.05 2.09 -3.47
CA GLY A 97 16.25 3.12 -2.46
C GLY A 97 14.97 3.91 -2.17
N LEU A 98 14.24 4.32 -3.21
CA LEU A 98 12.95 5.01 -3.08
C LEU A 98 11.91 4.14 -2.36
N VAL A 99 11.78 2.88 -2.77
CA VAL A 99 10.81 1.95 -2.18
C VAL A 99 11.06 1.74 -0.69
N ARG A 100 12.31 1.55 -0.29
CA ARG A 100 12.69 1.41 1.14
C ARG A 100 12.48 2.69 1.95
N GLY A 101 12.45 3.86 1.32
CA GLY A 101 12.12 5.12 1.99
C GLY A 101 10.63 5.33 2.22
N MET A 102 9.77 4.56 1.54
CA MET A 102 8.31 4.68 1.60
C MET A 102 7.65 3.59 2.46
N LEU A 103 8.31 2.43 2.63
CA LEU A 103 7.84 1.25 3.37
C LEU A 103 8.62 1.08 4.67
#